data_AF-A0A3D5TRF3-F1
#
_entry.id   AF-A0A3D5TRF3-F1
#
_cell.length_a   1.000
_cell.length_b   1.000
_cell.length_c   1.000
_cell.angle_alpha   90.00
_cell.angle_beta   90.00
_cell.angle_gamma   90.00
#
_symmetry.space_group_name_H-M   'P 1'
#
loop_
_entity.id
_entity.type
_entity.pdbx_description
1 polymer ?
#
loop_
_entity_poly.entity_id
_entity_poly.type
_entity_poly.pdbx_seq_one_letter_code
_entity_poly.pdbx_strand_id
1 'polypeptide(L)'
;MDKAIKIFRNPLFMIIAGAVFGILAKYGDIAYANSIFSFFGLLTSGFAIWLVIGTAIIYISSSRKQLSVLMSSFMLPMLLAYYIFSVLAVKYFNIKIALFWCAAFACSLAIGNIIFPKRHTRLFVALFIIASAAFITADAIMINGVNLLLILCESALCIAAAILISRKIKSKS
;
A
#
# COMPACT_ATOMS: atom_id res chain seq x y z
N MET A 1 7.06 13.49 -17.47
CA MET A 1 7.26 12.51 -16.37
C MET A 1 7.85 13.16 -15.11
N ASP A 2 8.82 14.09 -15.23
CA ASP A 2 9.49 14.71 -14.08
C ASP A 2 8.60 15.57 -13.17
N LYS A 3 7.63 16.31 -13.73
CA LYS A 3 6.68 17.09 -12.92
C LYS A 3 5.81 16.19 -12.04
N ALA A 4 5.32 15.06 -12.56
CA ALA A 4 4.51 14.12 -11.78
C ALA A 4 5.31 13.48 -10.64
N ILE A 5 6.55 13.05 -10.91
CA ILE A 5 7.44 12.48 -9.88
C ILE A 5 7.73 13.50 -8.78
N LYS A 6 7.87 14.80 -9.10
CA LYS A 6 8.04 15.86 -8.10
C LYS A 6 6.84 15.98 -7.15
N ILE A 7 5.62 15.78 -7.65
CA ILE A 7 4.40 15.80 -6.82
C ILE A 7 4.43 14.64 -5.80
N PHE A 8 4.70 13.41 -6.27
CA PHE A 8 4.77 12.24 -5.38
C PHE A 8 5.99 12.24 -4.44
N ARG A 9 7.00 13.06 -4.73
CA ARG A 9 8.13 13.32 -3.82
C ARG A 9 7.87 14.42 -2.79
N ASN A 10 6.69 15.05 -2.82
CA ASN A 10 6.30 16.04 -1.83
C ASN A 10 5.62 15.35 -0.62
N PRO A 11 6.20 15.44 0.59
CA PRO A 11 5.61 14.86 1.79
C PRO A 11 4.18 15.33 2.07
N LEU A 12 3.86 16.60 1.78
CA LEU A 12 2.50 17.14 2.00
C LEU A 12 1.48 16.45 1.10
N PHE A 13 1.83 16.20 -0.16
CA PHE A 13 0.97 15.46 -1.06
C PHE A 13 0.76 14.01 -0.56
N MET A 14 1.81 13.37 -0.07
CA MET A 14 1.74 12.02 0.50
C MET A 14 0.86 11.97 1.75
N ILE A 15 0.88 13.00 2.59
CA ILE A 15 0.00 13.12 3.75
C ILE A 15 -1.47 13.19 3.33
N ILE A 16 -1.78 14.05 2.36
CA ILE A 16 -3.15 14.19 1.84
C ILE A 16 -3.61 12.87 1.20
N ALA A 17 -2.77 12.28 0.34
CA ALA A 17 -3.08 11.02 -0.32
C ALA A 17 -3.29 9.89 0.70
N GLY A 18 -2.42 9.78 1.71
CA GLY A 18 -2.54 8.82 2.79
C GLY A 18 -3.85 8.98 3.56
N ALA A 19 -4.18 10.19 4.00
CA ALA A 19 -5.42 10.47 4.72
C ALA A 19 -6.67 10.11 3.90
N VAL A 20 -6.70 10.45 2.60
CA VAL A 20 -7.79 10.07 1.69
C VAL A 20 -7.92 8.55 1.60
N PHE A 21 -6.81 7.82 1.42
CA PHE A 21 -6.81 6.35 1.40
C PHE A 21 -7.32 5.76 2.72
N GLY A 22 -6.95 6.35 3.87
CA GLY A 22 -7.42 5.91 5.18
C GLY A 22 -8.93 6.05 5.35
N ILE A 23 -9.50 7.18 4.91
CA ILE A 23 -10.94 7.41 4.91
C ILE A 23 -11.63 6.44 3.96
N LEU A 24 -11.13 6.26 2.73
CA LEU A 24 -11.73 5.36 1.75
C LEU A 24 -11.72 3.89 2.22
N ALA A 25 -10.61 3.44 2.80
CA ALA A 25 -10.51 2.11 3.39
C ALA A 25 -11.57 1.91 4.47
N LYS A 26 -11.70 2.86 5.42
CA LYS A 26 -12.71 2.73 6.47
C LYS A 26 -14.13 2.87 5.95
N TYR A 27 -14.35 3.72 4.95
CA TYR A 27 -15.65 3.94 4.36
C TYR A 27 -16.15 2.67 3.65
N GLY A 28 -15.30 1.93 2.95
CA GLY A 28 -15.76 0.68 2.35
C GLY A 28 -15.93 -0.47 3.34
N ASP A 29 -15.31 -0.43 4.53
CA ASP A 29 -15.63 -1.37 5.61
C ASP A 29 -17.07 -1.18 6.14
N ILE A 30 -17.62 0.04 6.06
CA ILE A 30 -18.97 0.37 6.57
C ILE A 30 -20.03 0.49 5.47
N ALA A 31 -19.62 0.63 4.21
CA ALA A 31 -20.55 0.77 3.11
C ALA A 31 -21.37 -0.52 2.94
N TYR A 32 -22.64 -0.37 2.54
CA TYR A 32 -23.53 -1.50 2.29
C TYR A 32 -22.86 -2.56 1.41
N ALA A 33 -23.02 -3.83 1.81
CA ALA A 33 -22.58 -4.98 1.04
C ALA A 33 -23.07 -4.86 -0.42
N ASN A 34 -22.16 -5.04 -1.37
CA ASN A 34 -22.37 -4.90 -2.83
C ASN A 34 -22.35 -3.47 -3.42
N SER A 35 -21.96 -2.46 -2.66
CA SER A 35 -21.67 -1.13 -3.23
C SER A 35 -20.24 -1.04 -3.80
N ILE A 36 -20.03 -0.20 -4.81
CA ILE A 36 -18.70 0.06 -5.37
C ILE A 36 -17.73 0.61 -4.29
N PHE A 37 -18.27 1.33 -3.31
CA PHE A 37 -17.51 1.85 -2.18
C PHE A 37 -17.03 0.74 -1.23
N SER A 38 -17.85 -0.29 -0.99
CA SER A 38 -17.44 -1.47 -0.23
C SER A 38 -16.29 -2.21 -0.93
N PHE A 39 -16.38 -2.38 -2.26
CA PHE A 39 -15.30 -2.95 -3.06
C PHE A 39 -14.00 -2.13 -2.95
N PHE A 40 -14.07 -0.80 -3.06
CA PHE A 40 -12.89 0.06 -2.92
C PHE A 40 -12.30 0.05 -1.50
N GLY A 41 -13.10 -0.06 -0.45
CA GLY A 41 -12.58 -0.18 0.91
C GLY A 41 -11.80 -1.47 1.12
N LEU A 42 -12.39 -2.60 0.69
CA LEU A 42 -11.73 -3.91 0.76
C LEU A 42 -10.43 -3.95 -0.05
N LEU A 43 -10.42 -3.33 -1.23
CA LEU A 43 -9.19 -3.21 -2.03
C LEU A 43 -8.14 -2.33 -1.35
N THR A 44 -8.55 -1.24 -0.68
CA THR A 44 -7.64 -0.26 -0.05
C THR A 44 -7.14 -0.69 1.33
N SER A 45 -7.80 -1.65 1.98
CA SER A 45 -7.39 -2.25 3.25
C SER A 45 -6.49 -3.48 3.09
N GLY A 46 -6.32 -4.01 1.87
CA GLY A 46 -5.53 -5.20 1.57
C GLY A 46 -4.00 -5.02 1.67
N PHE A 47 -3.29 -6.10 1.96
CA PHE A 47 -1.84 -6.17 1.91
C PHE A 47 -1.30 -6.01 0.49
N ALA A 48 -2.02 -6.45 -0.54
CA ALA A 48 -1.59 -6.34 -1.93
C ALA A 48 -1.42 -4.87 -2.37
N ILE A 49 -2.40 -4.00 -2.09
CA ILE A 49 -2.28 -2.58 -2.41
C ILE A 49 -1.19 -1.91 -1.56
N TRP A 50 -1.04 -2.31 -0.29
CA TRP A 50 -0.01 -1.81 0.60
C TRP A 50 1.39 -2.07 0.05
N LEU A 51 1.62 -3.28 -0.49
CA LEU A 51 2.86 -3.66 -1.16
C LEU A 51 3.11 -2.87 -2.45
N VAL A 52 2.09 -2.69 -3.28
CA VAL A 52 2.18 -1.92 -4.53
C VAL A 52 2.55 -0.46 -4.23
N ILE A 53 1.89 0.17 -3.26
CA ILE A 53 2.17 1.55 -2.85
C ILE A 53 3.58 1.65 -2.26
N GLY A 54 3.95 0.79 -1.31
CA GLY A 54 5.29 0.78 -0.71
C GLY A 54 6.39 0.64 -1.77
N THR A 55 6.16 -0.23 -2.76
CA THR A 55 7.07 -0.42 -3.89
C THR A 55 7.16 0.81 -4.78
N ALA A 56 6.02 1.46 -5.10
CA ALA A 56 6.01 2.71 -5.84
C ALA A 56 6.83 3.79 -5.12
N ILE A 57 6.69 3.91 -3.79
CA ILE A 57 7.44 4.85 -2.96
C ILE A 57 8.95 4.57 -3.02
N ILE A 58 9.37 3.31 -2.96
CA ILE A 58 10.78 2.90 -3.14
C ILE A 58 11.32 3.40 -4.48
N TYR A 59 10.54 3.33 -5.56
CA TYR A 59 10.98 3.71 -6.90
C TYR A 59 11.02 5.20 -7.19
N ILE A 60 10.15 5.98 -6.55
CA ILE A 60 10.18 7.44 -6.68
C ILE A 60 11.26 8.03 -5.76
N SER A 61 11.62 7.36 -4.67
CA SER A 61 12.60 7.89 -3.70
C SER A 61 14.02 7.93 -4.24
N SER A 62 14.71 9.06 -4.03
CA SER A 62 16.10 9.27 -4.43
C SER A 62 17.11 8.71 -3.43
N SER A 63 16.74 8.65 -2.15
CA SER A 63 17.59 8.18 -1.05
C SER A 63 16.79 7.39 -0.03
N ARG A 64 17.48 6.62 0.84
CA ARG A 64 16.87 5.92 1.98
C ARG A 64 16.14 6.87 2.93
N LYS A 65 16.73 8.04 3.20
CA LYS A 65 16.08 9.08 4.01
C LYS A 65 14.77 9.56 3.38
N GLN A 66 14.77 9.81 2.06
CA GLN A 66 13.56 10.20 1.35
C GLN A 66 12.51 9.08 1.34
N LEU A 67 12.91 7.82 1.17
CA LEU A 67 12.01 6.68 1.29
C LEU A 67 11.29 6.70 2.64
N SER A 68 12.03 6.75 3.75
CA SER A 68 11.43 6.75 5.09
C SER A 68 10.49 7.94 5.29
N VAL A 69 10.86 9.13 4.81
CA VAL A 69 9.98 10.30 4.89
C VAL A 69 8.70 10.09 4.10
N LEU A 70 8.77 9.73 2.81
CA LEU A 70 7.59 9.59 1.96
C LEU A 70 6.68 8.44 2.42
N MET A 71 7.27 7.35 2.87
CA MET A 71 6.54 6.18 3.35
C MET A 71 5.82 6.48 4.66
N SER A 72 6.48 7.13 5.62
CA SER A 72 5.84 7.63 6.85
C SER A 72 4.77 8.68 6.54
N SER A 73 5.06 9.62 5.65
CA SER A 73 4.12 10.66 5.22
C SER A 73 2.88 10.11 4.55
N PHE A 74 2.92 8.90 3.98
CA PHE A 74 1.72 8.26 3.44
C PHE A 74 1.03 7.35 4.46
N MET A 75 1.78 6.41 5.04
CA MET A 75 1.22 5.33 5.85
C MET A 75 0.72 5.81 7.22
N LEU A 76 1.40 6.74 7.88
CA LEU A 76 0.93 7.26 9.18
C LEU A 76 -0.38 8.04 9.06
N PRO A 77 -0.52 8.99 8.11
CA PRO A 77 -1.81 9.67 7.89
C PRO A 77 -2.92 8.72 7.44
N MET A 78 -2.60 7.69 6.65
CA MET A 78 -3.56 6.65 6.29
C MET A 78 -4.11 5.92 7.52
N LEU A 79 -3.23 5.43 8.40
CA LEU A 79 -3.63 4.76 9.64
C LEU A 79 -4.39 5.72 10.57
N LEU A 80 -3.88 6.93 10.75
CA LEU A 80 -4.50 7.92 11.62
C LEU A 80 -5.91 8.28 11.13
N ALA A 81 -6.07 8.58 9.84
CA ALA A 81 -7.37 8.91 9.25
C ALA A 81 -8.35 7.73 9.34
N TYR A 82 -7.89 6.51 9.05
CA TYR A 82 -8.69 5.30 9.18
C TYR A 82 -9.25 5.13 10.60
N TYR A 83 -8.40 5.23 11.63
CA TYR A 83 -8.83 5.00 13.02
C TYR A 83 -9.59 6.18 13.63
N ILE A 84 -9.22 7.43 13.29
CA ILE A 84 -10.02 8.60 13.67
C ILE A 84 -11.43 8.47 13.07
N PHE A 85 -11.53 8.14 11.79
CA PHE A 85 -12.83 7.92 11.14
C PHE A 85 -13.60 6.77 11.81
N SER A 86 -12.93 5.67 12.15
CA SER A 86 -13.53 4.53 12.86
C SER A 86 -14.12 4.94 14.22
N VAL A 87 -13.41 5.77 14.99
CA VAL A 87 -13.90 6.26 16.30
C VAL A 87 -15.04 7.27 16.13
N LEU A 88 -14.86 8.26 15.26
CA LEU A 88 -15.79 9.39 15.15
C LEU A 88 -17.08 9.04 14.38
N ALA A 89 -16.96 8.31 13.27
CA ALA A 89 -18.10 7.99 12.40
C ALA A 89 -18.74 6.65 12.76
N VAL A 90 -17.93 5.64 13.11
CA VAL A 90 -18.41 4.25 13.30
C VAL A 90 -18.55 3.89 14.79
N LYS A 91 -17.99 4.70 15.70
CA LYS A 91 -17.95 4.44 17.15
C LYS A 91 -17.38 3.06 17.51
N TYR A 92 -16.46 2.56 16.70
CA TYR A 92 -15.81 1.27 16.90
C TYR A 92 -14.29 1.42 16.78
N PHE A 93 -13.55 0.88 17.74
CA PHE A 93 -12.09 0.90 17.72
C PHE A 93 -11.53 -0.40 18.29
N ASN A 94 -10.81 -1.15 17.46
CA ASN A 94 -10.14 -2.38 17.86
C ASN A 94 -8.64 -2.15 17.99
N ILE A 95 -8.17 -2.02 19.23
CA ILE A 95 -6.76 -1.73 19.53
C ILE A 95 -5.80 -2.82 19.01
N LYS A 96 -6.22 -4.10 19.00
CA LYS A 96 -5.37 -5.20 18.52
C LYS A 96 -5.08 -5.05 17.02
N ILE A 97 -6.10 -4.70 16.24
CA ILE A 97 -5.97 -4.46 14.80
C ILE A 97 -5.15 -3.19 14.54
N ALA A 98 -5.35 -2.13 15.33
CA ALA A 98 -4.55 -0.91 15.23
C ALA A 98 -3.05 -1.17 15.48
N LEU A 99 -2.72 -1.92 16.53
CA LEU A 99 -1.34 -2.29 16.84
C LEU A 99 -0.72 -3.17 15.75
N PHE A 100 -1.49 -4.10 15.19
CA PHE A 100 -1.04 -4.93 14.07
C PHE A 100 -0.61 -4.07 12.88
N TRP A 101 -1.43 -3.10 12.47
CA TRP A 101 -1.10 -2.23 11.33
C TRP A 101 0.05 -1.27 11.62
N CYS A 102 0.20 -0.80 12.85
CA CYS A 102 1.39 -0.05 13.28
C CYS A 102 2.67 -0.91 13.19
N ALA A 103 2.60 -2.19 13.57
CA ALA A 103 3.70 -3.12 13.43
C ALA A 103 4.01 -3.40 11.94
N ALA A 104 2.98 -3.61 11.12
CA ALA A 104 3.12 -3.78 9.67
C ALA A 104 3.81 -2.56 9.03
N PHE A 105 3.46 -1.35 9.44
CA PHE A 105 4.15 -0.13 9.02
C PHE A 105 5.64 -0.14 9.41
N ALA A 106 5.97 -0.44 10.66
CA ALA A 106 7.36 -0.50 11.13
C ALA A 106 8.18 -1.55 10.35
N CYS A 107 7.62 -2.75 10.14
CA CYS A 107 8.22 -3.79 9.32
C CYS A 107 8.42 -3.33 7.87
N SER A 108 7.41 -2.66 7.30
CA SER A 108 7.50 -2.13 5.93
C SER A 108 8.65 -1.13 5.80
N LEU A 109 8.82 -0.21 6.78
CA LEU A 109 9.93 0.74 6.79
C LEU A 109 11.30 0.05 6.88
N ALA A 110 11.42 -0.94 7.76
CA ALA A 110 12.66 -1.70 7.94
C ALA A 110 13.03 -2.46 6.66
N ILE A 111 12.10 -3.26 6.12
CA ILE A 111 12.29 -4.03 4.90
C ILE A 111 12.56 -3.10 3.72
N GLY A 112 11.78 -2.02 3.57
CA GLY A 112 11.96 -1.02 2.52
C GLY A 112 13.37 -0.43 2.50
N ASN A 113 13.93 -0.10 3.67
CA ASN A 113 15.28 0.41 3.79
C ASN A 113 16.36 -0.64 3.48
N ILE A 114 16.13 -1.90 3.84
CA ILE A 114 17.03 -3.03 3.53
C ILE A 114 17.08 -3.29 2.02
N ILE A 115 15.92 -3.31 1.35
CA ILE A 115 15.83 -3.64 -0.09
C ILE A 115 16.09 -2.44 -1.00
N PHE A 116 16.07 -1.21 -0.48
CA PHE A 116 16.25 0.02 -1.27
C PHE A 116 17.50 0.02 -2.18
N PRO A 117 18.69 -0.44 -1.74
CA PRO A 117 19.86 -0.52 -2.60
C PRO A 117 19.69 -1.52 -3.76
N LYS A 118 18.82 -2.52 -3.59
CA LYS A 118 18.56 -3.59 -4.57
C LYS A 118 17.40 -3.27 -5.51
N ARG A 119 16.74 -2.11 -5.38
CA ARG A 119 15.55 -1.72 -6.17
C ARG A 119 15.71 -1.71 -7.69
N HIS A 120 16.93 -1.79 -8.23
CA HIS A 120 17.15 -1.86 -9.68
C HIS A 120 17.69 -3.23 -10.14
N THR A 121 17.49 -4.27 -9.33
CA THR A 121 17.99 -5.62 -9.61
C THR A 121 16.85 -6.60 -9.89
N ARG A 122 17.14 -7.70 -10.60
CA ARG A 122 16.18 -8.79 -10.81
C ARG A 122 15.75 -9.45 -9.50
N LEU A 123 16.61 -9.43 -8.48
CA LEU A 123 16.27 -9.91 -7.14
C LEU A 123 15.06 -9.16 -6.56
N PHE A 124 15.00 -7.84 -6.75
CA PHE A 124 13.86 -7.04 -6.28
C PHE A 124 12.55 -7.45 -6.98
N VAL A 125 12.59 -7.73 -8.29
CA VAL A 125 11.43 -8.23 -9.04
C VAL A 125 10.96 -9.57 -8.49
N ALA A 126 11.89 -10.51 -8.28
CA ALA A 126 11.56 -11.83 -7.75
C ALA A 126 10.93 -11.74 -6.36
N LEU A 127 11.52 -10.94 -5.46
CA LEU A 127 10.98 -10.70 -4.13
C LEU A 127 9.60 -10.05 -4.17
N PHE A 128 9.37 -9.10 -5.07
CA PHE A 128 8.07 -8.47 -5.27
C PHE A 128 7.01 -9.50 -5.71
N ILE A 129 7.31 -10.34 -6.72
CA ILE A 129 6.37 -11.36 -7.21
C ILE A 129 6.00 -12.35 -6.11
N ILE A 130 6.98 -12.83 -5.34
CA ILE A 130 6.75 -13.76 -4.22
C ILE A 130 5.88 -13.09 -3.14
N ALA A 131 6.21 -11.85 -2.76
CA ALA A 131 5.44 -11.09 -1.78
C ALA A 131 4.00 -10.82 -2.26
N SER A 132 3.81 -10.50 -3.54
CA SER A 132 2.48 -10.31 -4.14
C SER A 132 1.63 -11.57 -4.02
N ALA A 133 2.17 -12.74 -4.38
CA ALA A 133 1.43 -14.00 -4.26
C ALA A 133 1.04 -14.31 -2.81
N ALA A 134 1.97 -14.10 -1.87
CA ALA A 134 1.72 -14.30 -0.45
C ALA A 134 0.65 -13.33 0.09
N PHE A 135 0.69 -12.06 -0.30
CA PHE A 135 -0.22 -11.03 0.20
C PHE A 135 -1.62 -11.13 -0.39
N ILE A 136 -1.77 -11.47 -1.68
CA ILE A 136 -3.08 -11.77 -2.27
C ILE A 136 -3.72 -12.98 -1.56
N THR A 137 -2.91 -14.00 -1.25
CA THR A 137 -3.40 -15.17 -0.49
C THR A 137 -3.81 -14.78 0.94
N ALA A 138 -3.00 -13.95 1.60
CA ALA A 138 -3.32 -13.44 2.93
C ALA A 138 -4.60 -12.59 2.93
N ASP A 139 -4.79 -11.72 1.93
CA ASP A 139 -5.99 -10.90 1.75
C ASP A 139 -7.23 -11.77 1.59
N ALA A 140 -7.16 -12.82 0.75
CA ALA A 140 -8.26 -13.76 0.54
C ALA A 140 -8.63 -14.57 1.80
N ILE A 141 -7.66 -14.91 2.65
CA ILE A 141 -7.89 -15.71 3.86
C ILE A 141 -8.32 -14.83 5.05
N MET A 142 -7.69 -13.66 5.21
CA MET A 142 -7.76 -12.89 6.46
C MET A 142 -8.67 -11.66 6.39
N ILE A 143 -8.86 -11.07 5.21
CA ILE A 143 -9.55 -9.77 5.07
C ILE A 143 -10.84 -9.90 4.24
N ASN A 144 -10.71 -10.38 3.01
CA ASN A 144 -11.75 -10.25 1.99
C ASN A 144 -12.64 -11.49 1.84
N GLY A 145 -12.22 -12.62 2.43
CA GLY A 145 -12.73 -13.94 2.03
C GLY A 145 -12.35 -14.27 0.58
N VAL A 146 -12.82 -15.40 0.06
CA VAL A 146 -12.56 -15.81 -1.33
C VAL A 146 -13.45 -15.01 -2.30
N ASN A 147 -13.28 -13.69 -2.32
CA ASN A 147 -13.93 -12.80 -3.27
C ASN A 147 -13.10 -12.78 -4.57
N LEU A 148 -13.58 -13.49 -5.58
CA LEU A 148 -12.88 -13.67 -6.84
C LEU A 148 -12.56 -12.34 -7.55
N LEU A 149 -13.46 -11.35 -7.47
CA LEU A 149 -13.25 -10.06 -8.11
C LEU A 149 -12.09 -9.29 -7.48
N LEU A 150 -11.99 -9.30 -6.14
CA LEU A 150 -10.88 -8.66 -5.42
C LEU A 150 -9.55 -9.35 -5.75
N ILE A 151 -9.51 -10.68 -5.73
CA ILE A 151 -8.32 -11.46 -6.08
C ILE A 151 -7.85 -11.10 -7.51
N LEU A 152 -8.77 -11.02 -8.47
CA LEU A 152 -8.45 -10.66 -9.86
C LEU A 152 -7.89 -9.22 -9.95
N CYS A 153 -8.49 -8.26 -9.25
CA CYS A 153 -8.03 -6.87 -9.24
C CYS A 153 -6.66 -6.71 -8.57
N GLU A 154 -6.43 -7.34 -7.41
CA GLU A 154 -5.15 -7.33 -6.70
C GLU A 154 -4.05 -8.01 -7.54
N SER A 155 -4.38 -9.13 -8.17
CA SER A 155 -3.48 -9.83 -9.10
C SER A 155 -3.12 -8.94 -10.29
N ALA A 156 -4.10 -8.30 -10.92
CA ALA A 156 -3.87 -7.39 -12.05
C ALA A 156 -2.98 -6.20 -11.65
N LEU A 157 -3.23 -5.60 -10.47
CA LEU A 157 -2.40 -4.52 -9.92
C LEU A 157 -0.95 -4.97 -9.69
N CYS A 158 -0.77 -6.14 -9.07
CA CYS A 158 0.55 -6.70 -8.81
C CYS A 158 1.29 -7.06 -10.11
N ILE A 159 0.61 -7.65 -11.11
CA ILE A 159 1.19 -7.95 -12.42
C ILE A 159 1.62 -6.65 -13.13
N ALA A 160 0.75 -5.63 -13.15
CA ALA A 160 1.05 -4.33 -13.74
C ALA A 160 2.27 -3.69 -13.06
N ALA A 161 2.33 -3.71 -11.73
CA ALA A 161 3.48 -3.23 -10.97
C ALA A 161 4.76 -4.01 -11.33
N ALA A 162 4.71 -5.35 -11.37
CA ALA A 162 5.86 -6.18 -11.74
C ALA A 162 6.39 -5.87 -13.15
N ILE A 163 5.49 -5.63 -14.12
CA ILE A 163 5.87 -5.23 -15.49
C ILE A 163 6.55 -3.86 -15.48
N LEU A 164 5.98 -2.87 -14.79
CA LEU A 164 6.55 -1.52 -14.70
C LEU A 164 7.94 -1.53 -14.05
N ILE A 165 8.08 -2.30 -12.97
CA ILE A 165 9.35 -2.52 -12.28
C ILE A 165 10.39 -3.12 -13.24
N SER A 166 10.02 -4.19 -13.94
CA SER A 166 10.90 -4.89 -14.88
C SER A 166 11.35 -4.01 -16.04
N ARG A 167 10.44 -3.19 -16.60
CA ARG A 167 10.77 -2.20 -17.65
C ARG A 167 11.79 -1.16 -17.16
N LYS A 168 11.63 -0.67 -15.94
CA LYS A 168 12.52 0.34 -15.34
C LYS A 168 13.93 -0.20 -15.04
N ILE A 169 14.06 -1.51 -14.86
CA ILE A 169 15.36 -2.19 -14.74
C ILE A 169 16.02 -2.29 -16.11
N LYS A 170 15.28 -2.73 -17.15
CA LYS A 170 15.81 -2.82 -18.53
C LYS A 170 16.29 -1.47 -19.07
N SER A 171 15.63 -0.36 -18.73
CA SER A 171 16.04 0.98 -19.18
C SER A 171 17.30 1.53 -18.50
N LYS A 172 17.80 0.86 -17.45
CA LYS A 172 19.00 1.27 -16.68
C LYS A 172 20.19 0.32 -16.88
N SER A 173 19.98 -0.80 -17.56
CA SER A 173 21.01 -1.76 -17.98
C SER A 173 21.54 -1.38 -19.34
#